data_AF-A0A4D6WQN2-F1
#
_entry.id   AF-A0A4D6WQN2-F1
#
_cell.length_a   1.000
_cell.length_b   1.000
_cell.length_c   1.000
_cell.angle_alpha   90.00
_cell.angle_beta   90.00
_cell.angle_gamma   90.00
#
_symmetry.space_group_name_H-M   'P 1'
#
loop_
_entity.id
_entity.type
_entity.pdbx_description
1 polymer ?
#
loop_
_entity_poly.entity_id
_entity_poly.type
_entity_poly.pdbx_seq_one_letter_code
_entity_poly.pdbx_strand_id
1 'polypeptide(L)' 'MAVPKKRTSRSKSKKSQWKRKALSVSKKSLSLAKSLLINKSNSFVYINDK' A
#
# COMPACT_ATOMS: atom_id res chain seq x y z
N MET A 1 18.85 25.32 14.25
CA MET A 1 18.27 24.26 13.39
C MET A 1 18.82 24.42 11.98
N ALA A 2 19.17 23.34 11.29
CA ALA A 2 19.66 23.42 9.92
C ALA A 2 18.51 23.73 8.94
N VAL A 3 18.72 24.71 8.06
CA VAL A 3 17.75 25.08 7.01
C VAL A 3 18.29 24.72 5.63
N PRO A 4 17.45 24.27 4.69
CA PRO A 4 17.91 23.93 3.35
C PRO A 4 18.31 25.21 2.60
N LYS A 5 19.58 25.28 2.18
CA LYS A 5 20.09 26.42 1.41
C LYS A 5 19.46 26.54 0.02
N LYS A 6 19.02 25.41 -0.56
CA LYS A 6 18.43 25.31 -1.90
C LYS A 6 17.29 24.29 -1.91
N ARG A 7 16.32 24.49 -2.80
CA ARG A 7 15.21 23.56 -3.01
C ARG A 7 15.69 22.24 -3.61
N THR A 8 15.06 21.14 -3.23
CA THR A 8 15.26 19.84 -3.88
C THR A 8 14.75 19.88 -5.32
N SER A 9 15.51 19.35 -6.27
CA SER A 9 15.08 19.24 -7.67
C SER A 9 13.91 18.25 -7.81
N ARG A 10 13.14 18.37 -8.90
CA ARG A 10 12.01 17.48 -9.18
C ARG A 10 12.45 16.02 -9.33
N SER A 11 13.60 15.77 -9.96
CA SER A 11 14.18 14.42 -10.13
C SER A 11 14.59 13.77 -8.80
N LYS A 12 15.04 14.57 -7.83
CA LYS A 12 15.42 14.09 -6.49
C LYS A 12 14.23 14.01 -5.51
N SER A 13 13.04 14.42 -5.93
CA SER A 13 11.83 14.33 -5.11
C SER A 13 11.49 12.88 -4.80
N LYS A 14 11.26 12.56 -3.53
CA LYS A 14 11.00 11.19 -3.07
C LYS A 14 9.56 10.70 -3.31
N LYS A 15 8.73 11.46 -4.03
CA LYS A 15 7.31 11.16 -4.30
C LYS A 15 7.06 9.77 -4.91
N SER A 16 7.96 9.29 -5.76
CA SER A 16 7.85 7.96 -6.38
C SER A 16 7.93 6.82 -5.36
N GLN A 17 8.77 6.97 -4.32
CA GLN A 17 8.89 5.98 -3.25
C GLN A 17 7.62 5.90 -2.42
N TRP A 18 6.99 7.04 -2.12
CA TRP A 18 5.69 7.10 -1.45
C TRP A 18 4.60 6.37 -2.26
N LYS A 19 4.50 6.64 -3.56
CA LYS A 19 3.55 5.95 -4.45
C LYS A 19 3.81 4.44 -4.53
N ARG A 20 5.08 4.02 -4.51
CA ARG A 20 5.46 2.59 -4.54
C ARG A 20 4.96 1.84 -3.31
N LYS A 21 4.99 2.46 -2.12
CA LYS A 21 4.44 1.86 -0.89
C LYS A 21 2.94 1.60 -1.04
N ALA A 22 2.18 2.58 -1.53
CA ALA A 22 0.75 2.43 -1.80
C ALA A 22 0.44 1.31 -2.80
N LEU A 23 1.24 1.21 -3.88
CA LEU A 23 1.10 0.14 -4.86
C LEU A 23 1.28 -1.26 -4.24
N SER A 24 2.26 -1.42 -3.33
CA SER A 24 2.49 -2.70 -2.65
C SER A 24 1.30 -3.10 -1.77
N VAL A 25 0.74 -2.15 -1.01
CA VAL A 25 -0.44 -2.39 -0.16
C VAL A 25 -1.67 -2.73 -1.02
N SER A 26 -1.88 -2.00 -2.12
CA SER A 26 -3.00 -2.23 -3.05
C SER A 26 -2.98 -3.66 -3.62
N LYS A 27 -1.81 -4.16 -4.04
CA LYS A 27 -1.67 -5.55 -4.54
C LYS A 27 -2.08 -6.59 -3.49
N LYS A 28 -1.65 -6.41 -2.24
CA LYS A 28 -2.00 -7.31 -1.14
C LYS A 28 -3.50 -7.27 -0.85
N SER A 29 -4.07 -6.07 -0.77
CA SER A 29 -5.51 -5.86 -0.55
C SER A 29 -6.36 -6.48 -1.64
N LEU A 30 -5.96 -6.36 -2.92
CA LEU A 30 -6.67 -6.96 -4.05
C LEU A 30 -6.65 -8.49 -3.96
N SER A 31 -5.49 -9.07 -3.65
CA SER A 31 -5.34 -10.52 -3.47
C SER A 31 -6.25 -11.03 -2.35
N LEU A 32 -6.30 -10.30 -1.23
CA LEU A 32 -7.15 -10.64 -0.10
C LEU A 32 -8.64 -10.58 -0.47
N ALA A 33 -9.08 -9.50 -1.13
CA ALA A 33 -10.46 -9.35 -1.56
C ALA A 33 -10.91 -10.47 -2.52
N LYS A 34 -10.05 -10.87 -3.47
CA LYS A 34 -10.33 -12.00 -4.36
C LYS A 34 -10.49 -13.31 -3.59
N SER A 35 -9.62 -13.57 -2.61
CA SER A 35 -9.72 -14.75 -1.76
C SER A 35 -11.01 -14.78 -0.95
N LEU A 36 -11.44 -13.62 -0.45
CA LEU A 36 -12.67 -13.45 0.31
C LEU A 36 -13.91 -13.82 -0.53
N LEU A 37 -13.99 -13.28 -1.76
CA LEU A 37 -15.15 -13.50 -2.64
C LEU A 37 -15.37 -14.97 -3.02
N ILE A 38 -14.29 -15.75 -3.08
CA ILE A 38 -14.36 -17.17 -3.44
C ILE A 38 -14.85 -18.03 -2.26
N ASN A 39 -14.79 -17.54 -1.01
CA ASN A 39 -15.18 -18.27 0.22
C ASN A 39 -14.53 -19.67 0.36
N LYS A 40 -13.29 -19.82 -0.13
CA LYS A 40 -12.48 -21.05 0.00
C LYS A 40 -11.19 -20.81 0.78
N SER A 41 -11.13 -19.75 1.58
CA SER A 41 -9.93 -19.40 2.36
C SER A 41 -9.78 -20.35 3.55
N ASN A 42 -8.73 -21.16 3.55
CA ASN A 42 -8.42 -22.10 4.64
C ASN A 42 -7.46 -21.51 5.70
N SER A 43 -6.87 -20.35 5.44
CA SER A 43 -5.78 -19.79 6.26
C SER A 43 -6.18 -18.57 7.11
N PHE A 44 -7.31 -17.93 6.82
CA PHE A 44 -7.81 -16.80 7.60
C PHE A 44 -9.33 -16.87 7.68
N VAL A 45 -9.86 -16.48 8.84
CA VAL A 45 -11.30 -16.38 9.08
C VAL A 45 -11.70 -14.92 8.94
N TYR A 46 -12.65 -14.64 8.06
CA TYR A 46 -13.32 -13.36 8.02
C TYR A 46 -14.66 -13.50 8.74
N ILE A 47 -14.74 -12.96 9.95
CA ILE A 47 -15.96 -12.98 10.75
C ILE A 47 -16.91 -11.96 10.12
N ASN A 48 -17.94 -12.49 9.45
CA ASN A 48 -19.00 -11.70 8.85
C ASN A 48 -20.26 -11.92 9.69
N ASP A 49 -20.17 -11.57 10.98
CA ASP A 49 -21.33 -11.58 11.87
C ASP A 49 -22.28 -10.48 11.39
N LYS A 50 -23.50 -10.90 11.03
CA LYS A 50 -24.62 -9.99 10.80
C LYS A 50 -25.17 -9.49 12.12
#